data_AF-A0A537ENQ5-F1
#
_entry.id   AF-A0A537ENQ5-F1
#
_cell.length_a   1.000
_cell.length_b   1.000
_cell.length_c   1.000
_cell.angle_alpha   90.00
_cell.angle_beta   90.00
_cell.angle_gamma   90.00
#
_symmetry.space_group_name_H-M   'P 1'
#
loop_
_entity.id
_entity.type
_entity.pdbx_description
1 polymer ?
#
loop_
_entity_poly.entity_id
_entity_poly.type
_entity_poly.pdbx_seq_one_letter_code
_entity_poly.pdbx_strand_id
1 'polypeptide(L)'
;METGKTRRLRRIFKQDGKTVIIPMDHGVSVGPIEGLTDMETTIDNVAKGGADAVLVHAGIAKTVDNQGMGLILHLSGATRLTREPNWKTQLSTVKLAVRLGADAVSVHINVGSEHEQ
;
A
#
# COMPACT_ATOMS: atom_id res chain seq x y z
N MET A 1 0.33 -22.96 6.13
CA MET A 1 0.74 -21.66 5.56
C MET A 1 2.25 -21.67 5.46
N GLU A 2 2.82 -21.28 4.32
CA GLU A 2 4.29 -21.29 4.13
C GLU A 2 5.01 -20.37 5.13
N THR A 3 6.20 -20.77 5.58
CA THR A 3 6.99 -20.06 6.61
C THR A 3 7.24 -18.59 6.27
N GLY A 4 7.50 -18.29 4.99
CA GLY A 4 7.71 -16.93 4.50
C GLY A 4 6.48 -16.02 4.59
N LYS A 5 5.27 -16.58 4.44
CA LYS A 5 4.00 -15.84 4.62
C LYS A 5 3.75 -15.58 6.09
N THR A 6 3.94 -16.58 6.95
CA THR A 6 3.81 -16.43 8.40
C THR A 6 4.76 -15.35 8.96
N ARG A 7 6.01 -15.30 8.49
CA ARG A 7 6.98 -14.27 8.92
C ARG A 7 6.55 -12.85 8.55
N ARG A 8 6.03 -12.64 7.33
CA ARG A 8 5.55 -11.32 6.87
C ARG A 8 4.28 -10.89 7.59
N LEU A 9 3.33 -11.80 7.78
CA LEU A 9 2.09 -11.50 8.51
C LEU A 9 2.37 -11.08 9.96
N ARG A 10 3.39 -11.64 10.62
CA ARG A 10 3.81 -11.20 11.97
C ARG A 10 4.32 -9.76 12.05
N ARG A 11 4.65 -9.12 10.93
CA ARG A 11 5.01 -7.69 10.89
C ARG A 11 3.81 -6.78 10.73
N ILE A 12 2.69 -7.31 10.25
CA ILE A 12 1.44 -6.56 10.04
C ILE A 12 0.49 -6.77 11.23
N PHE A 13 0.42 -7.97 11.79
CA PHE A 13 -0.47 -8.32 12.90
C PHE A 13 0.28 -8.35 14.22
N LYS A 14 -0.28 -7.69 15.25
CA LYS A 14 0.19 -7.76 16.64
C LYS A 14 -0.06 -9.15 17.22
N GLN A 15 0.48 -9.39 18.42
CA GLN A 15 0.35 -10.67 19.13
C GLN A 15 -1.10 -11.06 19.44
N ASP A 16 -1.99 -10.08 19.61
CA ASP A 16 -3.43 -10.29 19.82
C ASP A 16 -4.20 -10.59 18.53
N GLY A 17 -3.50 -10.68 17.39
CA GLY A 17 -4.08 -10.95 16.08
C GLY A 17 -4.76 -9.75 15.43
N LYS A 18 -4.63 -8.54 15.98
CA LYS A 18 -5.19 -7.30 15.43
C LYS A 18 -4.14 -6.47 14.70
N THR A 19 -4.60 -5.54 13.87
CA THR A 19 -3.74 -4.63 13.10
C THR A 19 -4.46 -3.32 12.82
N VAL A 20 -3.72 -2.22 12.82
CA VAL A 20 -4.14 -0.91 12.32
C VAL A 20 -3.30 -0.56 11.09
N ILE A 21 -3.93 -0.58 9.93
CA ILE A 21 -3.27 -0.31 8.64
C ILE A 21 -3.73 1.07 8.16
N ILE A 22 -2.78 1.95 7.84
CA ILE A 22 -3.08 3.28 7.30
C ILE A 22 -2.88 3.27 5.78
N PRO A 23 -3.95 3.37 4.97
CA PRO A 23 -3.85 3.50 3.53
C PRO A 23 -3.46 4.92 3.13
N MET A 24 -2.46 5.04 2.25
CA MET A 24 -1.89 6.32 1.80
C MET A 24 -1.61 6.29 0.28
N ASP A 25 -2.36 5.46 -0.47
CA ASP A 25 -2.20 5.21 -1.90
C ASP A 25 -2.99 6.20 -2.79
N HIS A 26 -3.91 6.96 -2.21
CA HIS A 26 -4.92 7.74 -2.93
C HIS A 26 -4.32 8.78 -3.89
N GLY A 27 -3.11 9.27 -3.61
CA GLY A 27 -2.44 10.30 -4.41
C GLY A 27 -2.26 9.91 -5.88
N VAL A 28 -2.12 8.60 -6.18
CA VAL A 28 -2.05 8.11 -7.57
C VAL A 28 -3.38 8.31 -8.30
N SER A 29 -4.50 8.12 -7.61
CA SER A 29 -5.82 8.23 -8.24
C SER A 29 -6.28 9.68 -8.39
N VAL A 30 -6.07 10.51 -7.36
CA VAL A 30 -6.72 11.82 -7.27
C VAL A 30 -5.76 13.02 -7.27
N GLY A 31 -4.45 12.78 -7.36
CA GLY A 31 -3.43 13.82 -7.30
C GLY A 31 -3.04 14.19 -5.85
N PRO A 32 -2.32 15.31 -5.64
CA PRO A 32 -1.89 15.74 -4.32
C PRO A 32 -3.08 15.93 -3.36
N ILE A 33 -3.02 15.29 -2.20
CA ILE A 33 -4.03 15.41 -1.13
C ILE A 33 -3.35 16.08 0.05
N GLU A 34 -4.04 17.00 0.70
CA GLU A 34 -3.60 17.59 1.96
C GLU A 34 -3.25 16.50 2.99
N GLY A 35 -2.09 16.62 3.62
CA GLY A 35 -1.57 15.61 4.54
C GLY A 35 -0.84 14.44 3.86
N LEU A 36 -0.83 14.31 2.53
CA LEU A 36 -0.03 13.32 1.79
C LEU A 36 0.98 13.99 0.82
N THR A 37 1.10 15.31 0.86
CA THR A 37 2.08 16.06 0.04
C THR A 37 3.52 15.85 0.52
N ASP A 38 3.70 15.67 1.83
CA ASP A 38 4.98 15.31 2.46
C ASP A 38 4.82 13.93 3.11
N MET A 39 5.12 12.90 2.32
CA MET A 39 4.93 11.51 2.75
C MET A 39 5.88 11.08 3.86
N GLU A 40 7.08 11.67 3.93
CA GLU A 40 8.06 11.34 4.96
C GLU A 40 7.53 11.78 6.33
N THR A 41 7.15 13.08 6.44
CA THR A 41 6.56 13.62 7.66
C THR A 41 5.28 12.88 8.07
N THR A 42 4.42 12.54 7.09
CA THR A 42 3.16 11.87 7.41
C THR A 42 3.37 10.44 7.90
N ILE A 43 4.28 9.67 7.28
CA ILE A 43 4.61 8.31 7.73
C ILE A 43 5.21 8.34 9.13
N ASP A 44 6.08 9.30 9.43
CA ASP A 44 6.64 9.48 10.77
C ASP A 44 5.56 9.75 11.82
N ASN A 45 4.59 10.60 11.50
CA ASN A 45 3.47 10.90 12.40
C ASN A 45 2.56 9.69 12.60
N VAL A 46 2.28 8.93 11.54
CA VAL A 46 1.51 7.68 11.58
C VAL A 46 2.22 6.62 12.43
N ALA A 47 3.53 6.49 12.29
CA ALA A 47 4.35 5.60 13.10
C ALA A 47 4.31 5.99 14.58
N LYS A 48 4.47 7.28 14.91
CA LYS A 48 4.33 7.80 16.28
C LYS A 48 2.94 7.57 16.86
N GLY A 49 1.91 7.57 16.02
CA GLY A 49 0.53 7.22 16.37
C GLY A 49 0.31 5.74 16.68
N GLY A 50 1.28 4.87 16.43
CA GLY A 50 1.23 3.45 16.75
C GLY A 50 0.53 2.57 15.70
N ALA A 51 0.53 3.02 14.44
CA ALA A 51 0.07 2.18 13.32
C ALA A 51 0.98 0.96 13.13
N ASP A 52 0.38 -0.13 12.63
CA ASP A 52 1.06 -1.41 12.43
C ASP A 52 1.63 -1.57 11.04
N ALA A 53 0.96 -1.01 10.03
CA ALA A 53 1.38 -1.08 8.66
C ALA A 53 0.91 0.13 7.85
N VAL A 54 1.63 0.42 6.78
CA VAL A 54 1.24 1.41 5.77
C VAL A 54 1.00 0.72 4.43
N LEU A 55 0.02 1.23 3.69
CA LEU A 55 -0.29 0.79 2.34
C LEU A 55 -0.02 1.94 1.36
N VAL A 56 0.93 1.72 0.45
CA VAL A 56 1.42 2.75 -0.47
C VAL A 56 1.71 2.19 -1.87
N HIS A 57 1.89 3.08 -2.84
CA HIS A 57 2.40 2.72 -4.17
C HIS A 57 3.93 2.66 -4.22
N ALA A 58 4.45 2.00 -5.27
CA ALA A 58 5.88 1.79 -5.49
C ALA A 58 6.71 3.07 -5.62
N GLY A 59 6.09 4.21 -5.97
CA GLY A 59 6.78 5.51 -5.95
C GLY A 59 7.21 5.87 -4.54
N ILE A 60 6.24 5.90 -3.62
CA ILE A 60 6.48 6.24 -2.21
C ILE A 60 7.37 5.20 -1.53
N ALA A 61 7.10 3.91 -1.71
CA ALA A 61 7.89 2.84 -1.07
C ALA A 61 9.38 2.83 -1.45
N LYS A 62 9.80 3.56 -2.49
CA LYS A 62 11.20 3.72 -2.88
C LYS A 62 11.89 4.90 -2.22
N THR A 63 11.13 5.87 -1.71
CA THR A 63 11.64 7.18 -1.32
C THR A 63 11.55 7.45 0.17
N VAL A 64 10.81 6.64 0.92
CA VAL A 64 10.58 6.84 2.36
C VAL A 64 10.84 5.55 3.15
N ASP A 65 11.25 5.69 4.40
CA ASP A 65 11.29 4.59 5.36
C ASP A 65 9.88 4.33 5.91
N ASN A 66 9.51 3.07 6.13
CA ASN A 66 8.27 2.65 6.77
C ASN A 66 8.34 2.69 8.31
N GLN A 67 9.44 3.19 8.89
CA GLN A 67 9.61 3.38 10.34
C GLN A 67 9.41 2.08 11.15
N GLY A 68 9.79 0.95 10.56
CA GLY A 68 9.63 -0.38 11.16
C GLY A 68 8.20 -0.95 11.14
N MET A 69 7.20 -0.22 10.62
CA MET A 69 5.85 -0.73 10.40
C MET A 69 5.83 -1.78 9.26
N GLY A 70 4.81 -2.63 9.19
CA GLY A 70 4.61 -3.49 8.02
C GLY A 70 4.43 -2.68 6.73
N LEU A 71 4.97 -3.18 5.61
CA LEU A 71 4.85 -2.52 4.32
C LEU A 71 3.93 -3.30 3.38
N ILE A 72 2.85 -2.65 2.92
CA ILE A 72 1.91 -3.21 1.94
C ILE A 72 2.00 -2.42 0.63
N LEU A 73 2.32 -3.10 -0.47
CA LEU A 73 2.44 -2.45 -1.77
C LEU A 73 1.16 -2.57 -2.60
N HIS A 74 0.53 -1.45 -2.96
CA HIS A 74 -0.61 -1.44 -3.87
C HIS A 74 -0.14 -1.59 -5.32
N LEU A 75 -0.63 -2.64 -6.00
CA LEU A 75 -0.16 -3.05 -7.33
C LEU A 75 -1.02 -2.53 -8.47
N SER A 76 -2.25 -2.13 -8.20
CA SER A 76 -3.22 -1.68 -9.20
C SER A 76 -3.54 -0.20 -9.04
N GLY A 77 -3.94 0.49 -10.09
CA GLY A 77 -4.42 1.86 -9.96
C GLY A 77 -4.94 2.43 -11.28
N ALA A 78 -5.56 3.60 -11.18
CA ALA A 78 -6.00 4.40 -12.32
C ALA A 78 -6.16 5.85 -11.86
N THR A 79 -5.89 6.82 -12.72
CA THR A 79 -6.03 8.24 -12.38
C THR A 79 -7.45 8.71 -12.71
N ARG A 80 -7.93 9.76 -12.04
CA ARG A 80 -9.21 10.42 -12.42
C ARG A 80 -9.16 11.14 -13.77
N LEU A 81 -7.98 11.24 -14.37
CA LEU A 81 -7.75 11.90 -15.66
C LEU A 81 -7.95 10.96 -16.86
N THR A 82 -8.05 9.65 -16.63
CA THR A 82 -8.41 8.70 -17.69
C THR A 82 -9.91 8.70 -17.98
N ARG A 83 -10.29 8.26 -19.19
CA ARG A 83 -11.68 8.03 -19.57
C ARG A 83 -12.32 6.87 -18.81
N GLU A 84 -11.50 5.97 -18.26
CA GLU A 84 -11.93 4.74 -17.60
C GLU A 84 -11.35 4.64 -16.17
N PRO A 85 -11.72 5.52 -15.23
CA PRO A 85 -11.12 5.58 -13.89
C PRO A 85 -11.38 4.33 -13.03
N ASN A 86 -12.35 3.50 -13.43
CA ASN A 86 -12.67 2.22 -12.80
C ASN A 86 -11.86 1.06 -13.37
N TRP A 87 -11.16 1.24 -14.49
CA TRP A 87 -10.24 0.24 -15.02
C TRP A 87 -8.92 0.29 -14.23
N LYS A 88 -8.89 -0.42 -13.09
CA LYS A 88 -7.71 -0.51 -12.24
C LYS A 88 -6.67 -1.40 -12.93
N THR A 89 -5.69 -0.79 -13.57
CA THR A 89 -4.64 -1.51 -14.28
C THR A 89 -3.48 -1.83 -13.34
N GLN A 90 -2.69 -2.86 -13.68
CA GLN A 90 -1.52 -3.23 -12.93
C GLN A 90 -0.39 -2.19 -13.15
N LEU A 91 0.00 -1.51 -12.08
CA LEU A 91 1.07 -0.51 -12.06
C LEU A 91 2.41 -1.05 -11.54
N SER A 92 2.39 -2.17 -10.82
CA SER A 92 3.59 -2.77 -10.19
C SER A 92 3.51 -4.31 -10.23
N THR A 93 4.58 -4.98 -9.80
CA THR A 93 4.64 -6.45 -9.79
C THR A 93 4.97 -6.97 -8.41
N VAL A 94 4.57 -8.22 -8.12
CA VAL A 94 4.99 -8.93 -6.90
C VAL A 94 6.51 -9.00 -6.80
N LYS A 95 7.22 -9.19 -7.92
CA LYS A 95 8.69 -9.19 -7.96
C LYS A 95 9.28 -7.87 -7.47
N LEU A 96 8.69 -6.73 -7.86
CA LEU A 96 9.10 -5.43 -7.34
C LEU A 96 8.74 -5.28 -5.86
N ALA A 97 7.54 -5.71 -5.43
CA ALA A 97 7.14 -5.68 -4.03
C ALA A 97 8.13 -6.43 -3.13
N VAL A 98 8.57 -7.62 -3.54
CA VAL A 98 9.58 -8.40 -2.82
C VAL A 98 10.92 -7.65 -2.76
N ARG A 99 11.35 -7.00 -3.85
CA ARG A 99 12.60 -6.20 -3.88
C ARG A 99 12.54 -4.99 -2.97
N LEU A 100 11.36 -4.38 -2.80
CA LEU A 100 11.13 -3.26 -1.88
C LEU A 100 10.88 -3.73 -0.44
N GLY A 101 10.99 -5.03 -0.15
CA GLY A 101 10.83 -5.55 1.20
C GLY A 101 9.38 -5.64 1.69
N ALA A 102 8.39 -5.52 0.80
CA ALA A 102 6.98 -5.55 1.18
C ALA A 102 6.59 -6.88 1.87
N ASP A 103 5.74 -6.75 2.88
CA ASP A 103 5.16 -7.85 3.66
C ASP A 103 3.87 -8.39 3.03
N ALA A 104 3.14 -7.53 2.32
CA ALA A 104 1.98 -7.92 1.54
C ALA A 104 1.85 -7.07 0.27
N VAL A 105 0.95 -7.51 -0.60
CA VAL A 105 0.52 -6.75 -1.77
C VAL A 105 -0.98 -6.52 -1.70
N SER A 106 -1.42 -5.39 -2.22
CA SER A 106 -2.83 -5.02 -2.33
C SER A 106 -3.20 -4.83 -3.80
N VAL A 107 -4.41 -5.27 -4.16
CA VAL A 107 -5.02 -5.09 -5.48
C VAL A 107 -6.44 -4.57 -5.30
N HIS A 108 -6.94 -3.82 -6.27
CA HIS A 108 -8.29 -3.26 -6.29
C HIS A 108 -9.07 -3.91 -7.42
N ILE A 109 -10.08 -4.70 -7.06
CA ILE A 109 -10.99 -5.36 -7.99
C ILE A 109 -12.34 -4.65 -7.97
N ASN A 110 -12.81 -4.17 -9.12
CA ASN A 110 -14.15 -3.65 -9.29
C ASN A 110 -15.07 -4.76 -9.83
N VAL A 111 -15.71 -5.49 -8.90
CA VAL A 111 -16.58 -6.62 -9.24
C VAL A 111 -17.74 -6.17 -10.13
N GLY A 112 -17.98 -6.90 -11.22
CA GLY A 112 -19.02 -6.62 -12.21
C GLY A 112 -18.66 -5.53 -13.23
N SER A 113 -17.43 -5.02 -13.21
CA SER A 113 -16.92 -4.14 -14.26
C SER A 113 -16.60 -4.93 -15.53
N GLU A 114 -16.75 -4.31 -16.71
CA GLU A 114 -16.23 -4.87 -17.98
C GLU A 114 -14.71 -5.11 -17.93
N HIS A 115 -14.02 -4.42 -17.03
CA HIS A 115 -12.58 -4.51 -16.81
C HIS A 115 -12.20 -5.17 -15.48
N GLU A 116 -13.02 -6.08 -14.97
CA GLU A 116 -12.72 -6.84 -13.75
C GLU A 116 -11.47 -7.72 -13.93
N GLN A 117 -10.38 -7.39 -13.21
CA GLN A 117 -9.08 -8.07 -13.25
C GLN A 117 -8.30 -7.87 -11.95
#